data_AF-A0AAN6GZT0-F1
#
_entry.id   AF-A0AAN6GZT0-F1
#
_cell.length_a   1.000
_cell.length_b   1.000
_cell.length_c   1.000
_cell.angle_alpha   90.00
_cell.angle_beta   90.00
_cell.angle_gamma   90.00
#
_symmetry.space_group_name_H-M   'P 1'
#
loop_
_entity.id
_entity.type
_entity.pdbx_description
1 polymer ?
#
loop_
_entity_poly.entity_id
_entity_poly.type
_entity_poly.pdbx_seq_one_letter_code
_entity_poly.pdbx_strand_id
1 'polypeptide(L)' 'PIDVVKTRMQSLDAKGLYKNSFDCAVKIWREEGVRTFWSGSVPRLGRLVFSGGIVFAMYEKTMELLDQADPEKKYI' A
#
# COMPACT_ATOMS: atom_id res chain seq x y z
N PRO A 1 9.98 1.32 -5.54
CA PRO A 1 11.46 1.47 -5.56
C PRO A 1 11.99 2.70 -4.80
N ILE A 2 11.63 3.94 -5.17
CA ILE A 2 12.18 5.16 -4.52
C ILE A 2 11.77 5.30 -3.05
N ASP A 3 10.56 4.84 -2.71
CA ASP A 3 10.02 4.86 -1.34
C ASP A 3 10.84 3.98 -0.38
N VAL A 4 11.33 2.84 -0.89
CA VAL A 4 12.16 1.86 -0.15
C VAL A 4 13.58 2.39 0.05
N VAL A 5 14.16 3.02 -0.97
CA VAL A 5 15.46 3.69 -0.86
C VAL A 5 15.39 4.82 0.17
N LYS A 6 14.30 5.60 0.16
CA LYS A 6 14.10 6.70 1.11
C LYS A 6 13.93 6.20 2.55
N THR A 7 13.14 5.16 2.78
CA THR A 7 12.98 4.57 4.13
C THR A 7 14.28 3.97 4.65
N ARG A 8 15.06 3.28 3.80
CA ARG A 8 16.38 2.76 4.18
C ARG A 8 17.40 3.87 4.45
N MET A 9 17.40 4.94 3.67
CA MET A 9 18.25 6.12 3.90
C MET A 9 17.86 6.92 5.14
N GLN A 10 16.60 6.84 5.60
CA GLN A 10 16.14 7.44 6.85
C GLN A 10 16.31 6.53 8.07
N SER A 11 16.77 5.29 7.88
CA SER A 11 17.10 4.37 8.97
C SER A 11 18.30 4.89 9.77
N LEU A 12 18.33 4.61 11.07
CA LEU A 12 19.41 5.02 11.97
C LEU A 12 20.78 4.47 11.53
N ASP A 13 20.80 3.34 10.85
CA ASP A 13 22.00 2.68 10.31
C ASP A 13 22.49 3.25 8.97
N ALA A 14 21.72 4.17 8.37
CA ALA A 14 22.02 4.68 7.03
C ALA A 14 23.35 5.44 6.95
N LYS A 15 23.72 6.13 8.04
CA LYS A 15 24.98 6.90 8.12
C LYS A 15 26.23 6.00 8.12
N GLY A 16 26.11 4.74 8.51
CA GLY A 16 27.22 3.77 8.54
C GLY A 16 27.28 2.86 7.32
N LEU A 17 26.12 2.50 6.76
CA LEU A 17 26.03 1.50 5.68
C LEU A 17 26.07 2.07 4.25
N TYR A 18 25.71 3.33 4.04
CA TYR A 18 25.51 3.90 2.70
C TYR A 18 26.16 5.28 2.54
N LYS A 19 27.02 5.43 1.52
CA LYS A 19 27.69 6.73 1.22
C LYS A 19 26.76 7.72 0.52
N ASN A 20 25.88 7.22 -0.35
CA ASN A 20 24.98 8.02 -1.19
C ASN A 20 23.70 7.21 -1.47
N SER A 21 22.60 7.89 -1.80
CA SER A 21 21.33 7.23 -2.18
C SER A 21 21.47 6.24 -3.34
N PHE A 22 22.42 6.50 -4.25
CA PHE A 22 22.73 5.63 -5.38
C PHE A 22 23.48 4.35 -4.96
N ASP A 23 24.42 4.48 -4.02
CA ASP A 23 25.17 3.36 -3.44
C ASP A 23 24.22 2.42 -2.66
N CYS A 24 23.27 3.01 -1.93
CA CYS A 24 22.19 2.27 -1.27
C CYS A 24 21.34 1.47 -2.28
N ALA A 25 20.90 2.10 -3.38
CA ALA A 25 20.11 1.43 -4.41
C ALA A 25 20.86 0.25 -5.06
N VAL A 26 22.15 0.42 -5.36
CA VAL A 26 22.99 -0.63 -5.94
C VAL A 26 23.24 -1.77 -4.96
N LYS A 27 23.50 -1.49 -3.68
CA LYS A 27 23.66 -2.51 -2.63
C LYS A 27 22.39 -3.34 -2.44
N ILE A 28 21.23 -2.69 -2.33
CA ILE A 28 19.94 -3.36 -2.20
C ILE A 28 19.68 -4.26 -3.43
N TRP A 29 19.99 -3.76 -4.63
CA TRP A 29 19.87 -4.56 -5.86
C TRP A 29 20.77 -5.80 -5.83
N ARG A 30 22.01 -5.68 -5.34
CA ARG A 30 23.01 -6.76 -5.38
C ARG A 30 22.87 -7.77 -4.24
N GLU A 31 22.47 -7.35 -3.04
CA GLU A 31 22.34 -8.20 -1.86
C GLU A 31 20.94 -8.80 -1.70
N GLU A 32 19.89 -7.99 -1.88
CA GLU A 32 18.50 -8.40 -1.61
C GLU A 32 17.69 -8.66 -2.90
N GLY A 33 18.21 -8.24 -4.06
CA GLY A 33 17.58 -8.45 -5.37
C GLY A 33 16.41 -7.49 -5.67
N VAL A 34 16.00 -7.47 -6.94
CA VAL A 34 14.98 -6.53 -7.46
C VAL A 34 13.59 -6.77 -6.82
N ARG A 35 13.33 -7.97 -6.33
CA ARG A 35 12.08 -8.33 -5.62
C ARG A 35 11.92 -7.60 -4.29
N THR A 36 13.00 -7.25 -3.61
CA THR A 36 12.92 -6.57 -2.31
C THR A 36 12.48 -5.11 -2.43
N PHE A 37 12.70 -4.49 -3.59
CA PHE A 37 12.08 -3.19 -3.91
C PHE A 37 10.55 -3.25 -4.04
N TRP A 38 9.99 -4.45 -4.27
CA TRP A 38 8.56 -4.70 -4.44
C TRP A 38 7.92 -5.42 -3.25
N SER A 39 8.71 -6.06 -2.38
CA SER A 39 8.20 -6.79 -1.21
C SER A 39 7.46 -5.89 -0.22
N GLY A 40 7.82 -4.59 -0.13
CA GLY A 40 7.08 -3.59 0.63
C GLY A 40 5.82 -3.07 -0.09
N SER A 41 5.76 -3.19 -1.42
CA SER A 41 4.61 -2.75 -2.21
C SER A 41 3.45 -3.75 -2.16
N VAL A 42 3.75 -5.06 -2.06
CA VAL A 42 2.74 -6.12 -1.91
C VAL A 42 1.84 -5.95 -0.68
N PRO A 43 2.35 -5.80 0.56
CA PRO A 43 1.51 -5.59 1.74
C PRO A 43 0.77 -4.24 1.68
N ARG A 44 1.35 -3.21 1.07
CA ARG A 44 0.68 -1.92 0.86
C ARG A 44 -0.50 -2.04 -0.10
N LEU A 45 -0.33 -2.74 -1.22
CA LEU A 45 -1.39 -3.04 -2.18
C LEU A 45 -2.45 -3.95 -1.55
N GLY A 46 -2.04 -4.99 -0.82
CA GLY A 46 -2.95 -5.87 -0.10
C GLY A 46 -3.85 -5.10 0.86
N ARG A 47 -3.28 -4.20 1.67
CA ARG A 47 -4.07 -3.30 2.54
C ARG A 47 -5.06 -2.46 1.75
N LEU A 48 -4.65 -1.90 0.61
CA LEU A 48 -5.49 -1.05 -0.23
C LEU A 48 -6.67 -1.82 -0.83
N VAL A 49 -6.41 -3.02 -1.35
CA VAL A 49 -7.44 -3.91 -1.91
C VAL A 49 -8.41 -4.36 -0.82
N PHE A 50 -7.92 -4.78 0.35
CA PHE A 50 -8.77 -5.15 1.47
C PHE A 50 -9.64 -3.99 1.95
N SER A 51 -9.03 -2.80 2.15
CA SER A 51 -9.77 -1.62 2.59
C SER A 51 -10.82 -1.19 1.57
N GLY A 52 -10.48 -1.20 0.27
CA GLY A 52 -11.42 -0.87 -0.80
C GLY A 52 -12.56 -1.88 -0.92
N GLY A 53 -12.23 -3.17 -0.85
CA GLY A 53 -13.21 -4.26 -0.89
C GLY A 53 -14.22 -4.21 0.25
N ILE A 54 -13.77 -3.90 1.47
CA ILE A 54 -14.65 -3.74 2.63
C ILE A 54 -15.62 -2.57 2.44
N VAL A 55 -15.12 -1.42 1.97
CA VAL A 55 -15.97 -0.24 1.72
C VAL A 55 -17.00 -0.53 0.64
N PHE A 56 -16.59 -1.20 -0.45
CA PHE A 56 -17.50 -1.58 -1.53
C PHE A 56 -18.58 -2.55 -1.04
N ALA A 57 -18.20 -3.59 -0.32
CA ALA A 57 -19.14 -4.56 0.25
C ALA A 57 -20.13 -3.93 1.24
N MET A 58 -19.64 -3.02 2.11
CA MET A 58 -20.50 -2.28 3.05
C MET A 58 -21.46 -1.34 2.31
N TYR A 59 -21.01 -0.71 1.23
CA TYR A 59 -21.84 0.16 0.40
C TYR A 59 -22.96 -0.63 -0.26
N GLU A 60 -22.66 -1.77 -0.88
CA GLU A 60 -23.68 -2.66 -1.47
C GLU A 60 -24.71 -3.10 -0.43
N LYS A 61 -24.25 -3.52 0.76
CA LYS A 61 -25.16 -3.95 1.84
C LYS A 61 -26.03 -2.81 2.36
N THR A 62 -25.46 -1.62 2.47
CA THR A 62 -26.21 -0.43 2.90
C THR A 62 -27.24 -0.04 1.86
N MET A 63 -26.90 -0.11 0.57
CA MET A 63 -27.80 0.20 -0.53
C MET A 63 -28.95 -0.83 -0.63
N GLU A 64 -28.64 -2.13 -0.49
CA GLU A 64 -29.65 -3.20 -0.44
C GLU A 64 -30.63 -3.02 0.73
N LEU A 65 -30.12 -2.70 1.92
CA LEU A 65 -30.95 -2.43 3.09
C LEU A 65 -31.80 -1.17 2.91
N LEU A 66 -31.25 -0.14 2.30
CA LEU A 66 -31.98 1.10 2.01
C LEU A 66 -33.08 0.87 0.98
N ASP A 67 -32.83 0.08 -0.07
CA ASP A 67 -33.83 -0.28 -1.09
C ASP A 67 -34.94 -1.17 -0.51
N GLN A 68 -34.62 -2.04 0.47
CA GLN A 68 -35.63 -2.77 1.23
C GLN A 68 -36.44 -1.89 2.18
N ALA A 69 -35.81 -0.87 2.79
CA ALA A 69 -36.47 0.03 3.74
C ALA A 69 -37.32 1.11 3.03
N ASP A 70 -36.96 1.50 1.80
CA ASP A 70 -37.68 2.47 0.97
C ASP A 70 -37.81 1.98 -0.49
N PRO A 71 -38.73 1.03 -0.75
CA PRO A 71 -38.94 0.46 -2.09
C PRO A 71 -39.57 1.44 -3.09
N GLU A 72 -40.05 2.62 -2.64
CA GLU A 72 -40.70 3.62 -3.51
C GLU A 72 -39.75 4.72 -4.02
N LYS A 73 -38.47 4.75 -3.61
CA LYS A 73 -37.50 5.82 -3.98
C LYS A 73 -38.10 7.23 -3.83
N LYS A 74 -38.87 7.47 -2.78
CA LYS A 74 -39.69 8.69 -2.67
C LYS A 74 -38.92 9.92 -2.15
N TYR A 75 -37.69 9.72 -1.67
CA TYR A 75 -36.87 10.76 -1.04
C TYR A 75 -35.47 10.94 -1.65
N ILE A 76 -35.24 10.43 -2.86
CA ILE A 76 -34.05 10.74 -3.69
C ILE A 76 -34.51 11.46 -4.95
#